data_AF-A0A2N4YRF5-F1
#
_entry.id   AF-A0A2N4YRF5-F1
#
_cell.length_a   1.000
_cell.length_b   1.000
_cell.length_c   1.000
_cell.angle_alpha   90.00
_cell.angle_beta   90.00
_cell.angle_gamma   90.00
#
_symmetry.space_group_name_H-M   'P 1'
#
loop_
_entity.id
_entity.type
_entity.pdbx_description
1 polymer ?
#
loop_
_entity_poly.entity_id
_entity_poly.type
_entity_poly.pdbx_seq_one_letter_code
_entity_poly.pdbx_strand_id
1 'polypeptide(L)' 'MTDSILRVEHLMMHFGGIKALNDVNLEVERGSITALIGPN' A
#
# COMPACT_ATOMS: atom_id res chain seq x y z
N MET A 1 6.71 15.15 -13.20
CA MET A 1 6.60 13.69 -13.10
C MET A 1 6.92 13.35 -11.65
N THR A 2 6.02 12.68 -10.93
CA THR A 2 6.30 12.23 -9.56
C THR A 2 7.36 11.14 -9.62
N ASP A 3 8.51 11.36 -8.98
CA ASP A 3 9.58 10.37 -8.86
C ASP A 3 9.23 9.44 -7.69
N SER A 4 8.27 8.57 -7.95
CA SER A 4 7.82 7.58 -6.98
C SER A 4 8.83 6.44 -6.87
N ILE A 5 9.22 6.12 -5.64
CA ILE A 5 10.14 5.03 -5.31
C ILE A 5 9.41 3.74 -4.94
N LEU A 6 8.12 3.81 -4.62
CA LEU A 6 7.25 2.67 -4.38
C LEU A 6 5.88 2.97 -4.94
N ARG A 7 5.39 2.09 -5.82
CA ARG A 7 4.04 2.12 -6.34
C ARG A 7 3.41 0.74 -6.15
N VAL A 8 2.25 0.72 -5.52
CA VAL A 8 1.41 -0.45 -5.29
C VAL A 8 0.09 -0.18 -5.99
N GLU A 9 -0.34 -1.10 -6.83
CA GLU A 9 -1.58 -0.98 -7.59
C GLU A 9 -2.40 -2.25 -7.42
N HIS A 10 -3.69 -2.07 -7.14
CA HIS A 10 -4.68 -3.14 -7.04
C HIS A 10 -4.27 -4.32 -6.14
N LEU A 11 -3.56 -4.04 -5.04
CA LEU A 11 -3.06 -5.09 -4.15
C LEU A 11 -4.22 -5.78 -3.46
N MET A 12 -4.26 -7.10 -3.61
CA MET A 12 -5.16 -7.99 -2.89
C MET A 12 -4.34 -9.00 -2.08
N MET A 13 -4.75 -9.24 -0.84
CA MET A 13 -4.11 -10.22 0.04
C MET A 13 -5.18 -11.01 0.77
N HIS A 14 -5.01 -12.33 0.83
CA HIS A 14 -5.94 -13.24 1.51
C HIS A 14 -5.19 -14.11 2.51
N PHE A 15 -5.79 -14.33 3.67
CA PHE A 15 -5.35 -15.29 4.67
C PHE A 15 -6.46 -16.31 4.87
N GLY A 16 -6.30 -17.49 4.26
CA GLY A 16 -7.36 -18.49 4.23
C GLY A 16 -8.64 -17.93 3.60
N GLY A 17 -9.74 -17.97 4.35
CA GLY A 17 -11.04 -17.43 3.90
C GLY A 17 -11.20 -15.91 4.06
N ILE A 18 -10.22 -15.20 4.61
CA ILE A 18 -10.32 -13.77 4.89
C ILE A 18 -9.60 -12.97 3.81
N LYS A 19 -10.29 -11.98 3.23
CA LYS A 19 -9.67 -10.96 2.38
C LYS A 19 -9.06 -9.87 3.25
N ALA A 20 -7.77 -9.97 3.50
CA ALA A 20 -7.03 -9.08 4.38
C ALA A 20 -6.75 -7.72 3.75
N LEU A 21 -6.43 -7.70 2.45
CA LEU A 21 -6.33 -6.49 1.65
C LEU A 21 -7.19 -6.65 0.41
N ASN A 22 -7.94 -5.59 0.06
CA ASN A 22 -8.81 -5.56 -1.10
C ASN A 22 -8.57 -4.27 -1.88
N ASP A 23 -7.97 -4.39 -3.06
CA ASP A 23 -7.78 -3.29 -4.01
C ASP A 23 -7.04 -2.09 -3.41
N VAL A 24 -5.90 -2.36 -2.77
CA VAL A 24 -5.08 -1.31 -2.13
C VAL A 24 -4.14 -0.68 -3.15
N ASN A 25 -4.15 0.65 -3.20
CA ASN A 25 -3.26 1.46 -4.01
C ASN A 25 -2.43 2.38 -3.09
N LEU A 26 -1.11 2.42 -3.28
CA LEU A 26 -0.17 3.22 -2.47
C LEU A 26 0.94 3.78 -3.36
N GLU A 27 1.32 5.02 -3.15
CA GLU A 27 2.46 5.66 -3.79
C GLU A 27 3.35 6.32 -2.73
N VAL A 28 4.67 6.14 -2.83
CA VAL A 28 5.65 6.80 -1.96
C VAL A 28 6.66 7.54 -2.81
N GLU A 29 6.75 8.85 -2.59
CA GLU A 29 7.64 9.73 -3.35
C GLU A 29 9.07 9.70 -2.82
N ARG A 30 10.05 9.88 -3.72
CA ARG A 30 11.46 10.02 -3.35
C ARG A 30 11.64 11.17 -2.35
N GLY A 31 12.36 10.89 -1.27
CA GLY A 31 12.70 11.90 -0.26
C GLY A 31 11.55 12.23 0.71
N SER A 32 10.40 11.56 0.59
CA SER A 32 9.30 11.68 1.55
C SER A 32 9.44 10.68 2.70
N ILE A 33 8.88 11.04 3.86
CA ILE A 33 8.63 10.09 4.96
C ILE A 33 7.14 9.78 4.93
N THR A 34 6.82 8.51 4.65
CA THR A 34 5.44 8.01 4.63
C THR A 34 5.25 7.01 5.76
N ALA A 35 4.20 7.19 6.55
CA ALA A 35 3.82 6.27 7.63
C ALA A 35 2.44 5.68 7.36
N LEU A 36 2.32 4.37 7.53
CA LEU A 36 1.06 3.64 7.52
C LEU A 36 0.73 3.22 8.94
N ILE A 37 -0.46 3.59 9.42
CA ILE A 37 -0.96 3.26 10.75
C ILE A 37 -2.30 2.54 10.64
N GLY A 38 -2.60 1.69 11.61
CA GLY A 38 -3.85 0.95 11.70
C GLY A 38 -4.19 0.64 13.16
N PRO A 39 -5.42 0.16 13.43
CA PRO A 39 -5.74 -0.43 14.73
C PRO A 39 -4.79 -1.60 15.06
N ASN A 40 -4.73 -1.96 16.34
CA ASN A 40 -4.01 -3.17 16.79
C ASN A 40 -4.57 -4.43 16.12
#